data_AF-A0A952GF61-F1
#
_entry.id   AF-A0A952GF61-F1
#
_cell.length_a   1.000
_cell.length_b   1.000
_cell.length_c   1.000
_cell.angle_alpha   90.00
_cell.angle_beta   90.00
_cell.angle_gamma   90.00
#
_symmetry.space_group_name_H-M   'P 1'
#
loop_
_entity.id
_entity.type
_entity.pdbx_description
1 polymer ?
#
loop_
_entity_poly.entity_id
_entity_poly.type
_entity_poly.pdbx_seq_one_letter_code
_entity_poly.pdbx_strand_id
1 'polypeptide(L)'
;MARKREATNPQEAKPKAIKPPMLLEKTQVILKQLEVALDQPVITYWNSNKGSICHNDVSGLYGLLQSVGKVDRLCLFIKSDGGNGQASLRMVNLLRQYVKKLTVLAPFECQSAATMLALGADNILMGPLAHLSAVDTSLTHDLSPIDRDNDRVSVSQDELQRVINLWRRQARGEKSNPYGALFQYVHPLVIGAVDRSSALSTKLCLEILSYHLKDAQKAKKISNVLNSGYPSHSYPITLREAQRIGLHAESMEDSVNHLLFELNAVYAEMGQNAYIDYDARNAHDNSISNIMEANGLQIFFQLDKDWHYRAEERRWVALNDKSGWKKAQIAAGKISVTTFHIR
;
A
#
# COMPACT_ATOMS: atom_id res chain seq x y z
N MET A 1 44.81 -12.44 52.80
CA MET A 1 43.79 -13.06 51.93
C MET A 1 43.18 -11.97 51.05
N ALA A 2 43.70 -11.79 49.84
CA ALA A 2 43.13 -10.87 48.86
C ALA A 2 42.11 -11.64 48.01
N ARG A 3 40.81 -11.35 48.18
CA ARG A 3 39.76 -11.85 47.29
C ARG A 3 39.75 -11.00 46.02
N LYS A 4 40.28 -11.55 44.92
CA LYS A 4 40.01 -11.08 43.56
C LYS A 4 38.48 -11.06 43.35
N ARG A 5 37.91 -9.89 43.03
CA ARG A 5 36.60 -9.80 42.37
C ARG A 5 36.85 -10.06 40.89
N GLU A 6 36.58 -11.27 40.44
CA GLU A 6 36.38 -11.56 39.03
C GLU A 6 35.09 -10.86 38.58
N ALA A 7 35.24 -9.79 37.80
CA ALA A 7 34.15 -9.22 37.02
C ALA A 7 34.13 -9.93 35.66
N THR A 8 33.57 -11.14 35.62
CA THR A 8 33.12 -11.75 34.38
C THR A 8 31.77 -11.13 34.04
N ASN A 9 31.80 -10.06 33.23
CA ASN A 9 30.59 -9.57 32.58
C ASN A 9 30.27 -10.58 31.46
N PRO A 10 29.19 -11.37 31.53
CA PRO A 10 28.82 -12.21 30.40
C PRO A 10 28.50 -11.26 29.25
N GLN A 11 29.24 -11.35 28.14
CA GLN A 11 28.72 -10.87 26.87
C GLN A 11 27.44 -11.68 26.63
N GLU A 12 26.29 -11.11 26.98
CA GLU A 12 24.99 -11.68 26.63
C GLU A 12 25.01 -11.92 25.12
N ALA A 13 24.88 -13.20 24.74
CA ALA A 13 24.90 -13.57 23.35
C ALA A 13 23.76 -12.81 22.66
N LYS A 14 24.11 -11.95 21.70
CA LYS A 14 23.12 -11.19 20.92
C LYS A 14 22.07 -12.17 20.40
N PRO A 15 20.77 -11.95 20.67
CA PRO A 15 19.75 -12.88 20.24
C PRO A 15 19.79 -13.04 18.71
N LYS A 16 19.49 -14.23 18.19
CA LYS A 16 19.63 -14.50 16.75
C LYS A 16 18.56 -13.76 15.96
N ALA A 17 18.96 -13.13 14.85
CA ALA A 17 18.02 -12.50 13.92
C ALA A 17 16.94 -13.49 13.45
N ILE A 18 15.68 -13.06 13.53
CA ILE A 18 14.53 -13.83 13.08
C ILE A 18 14.50 -13.77 11.55
N LYS A 19 14.31 -14.91 10.88
CA LYS A 19 14.10 -14.96 9.43
C LYS A 19 12.67 -15.33 9.13
N PRO A 20 11.92 -14.52 8.37
CA PRO A 20 10.59 -14.92 7.93
C PRO A 20 10.67 -16.20 7.07
N PRO A 21 9.67 -17.08 7.14
CA PRO A 21 9.65 -18.30 6.35
C PRO A 21 9.42 -17.97 4.87
N MET A 22 9.99 -18.80 3.99
CA MET A 22 9.68 -18.77 2.56
C MET A 22 8.72 -19.91 2.23
N LEU A 23 7.47 -19.57 1.92
CA LEU A 23 6.38 -20.54 1.76
C LEU A 23 5.88 -20.64 0.31
N LEU A 24 6.78 -20.42 -0.67
CA LEU A 24 6.46 -20.40 -2.10
C LEU A 24 5.74 -21.68 -2.56
N GLU A 25 6.14 -22.85 -2.06
CA GLU A 25 5.47 -24.11 -2.43
C GLU A 25 3.99 -24.13 -2.01
N LYS A 26 3.66 -23.57 -0.83
CA LYS A 26 2.28 -23.49 -0.35
C LYS A 26 1.47 -22.47 -1.16
N THR A 27 2.02 -21.28 -1.40
CA THR A 27 1.33 -20.23 -2.18
C THR A 27 1.05 -20.68 -3.60
N GLN A 28 1.99 -21.40 -4.25
CA GLN A 28 1.83 -21.90 -5.61
C GLN A 28 0.73 -22.96 -5.76
N VAL A 29 0.50 -23.80 -4.74
CA VAL A 29 -0.62 -24.76 -4.74
C VAL A 29 -1.96 -24.00 -4.77
N ILE A 30 -2.12 -23.00 -3.90
CA ILE A 30 -3.35 -22.21 -3.80
C ILE A 30 -3.53 -21.35 -5.06
N LEU A 31 -2.46 -20.72 -5.55
CA LEU A 31 -2.50 -19.91 -6.77
C LEU A 31 -2.95 -20.73 -7.99
N LYS A 32 -2.48 -21.97 -8.11
CA LYS A 32 -2.93 -22.87 -9.19
C LYS A 32 -4.41 -23.24 -9.05
N GLN A 33 -4.91 -23.43 -7.84
CA GLN A 33 -6.34 -23.67 -7.61
C GLN A 33 -7.19 -22.45 -7.98
N LEU A 34 -6.71 -21.23 -7.66
CA LEU A 34 -7.34 -19.98 -8.07
C LEU A 34 -7.39 -19.82 -9.59
N GLU A 35 -6.28 -20.09 -10.29
CA GLU A 35 -6.23 -20.02 -11.76
C GLU A 35 -7.24 -20.98 -12.41
N VAL A 36 -7.39 -22.19 -11.86
CA VAL A 36 -8.40 -23.17 -12.32
C VAL A 36 -9.82 -22.69 -12.04
N ALA A 37 -10.10 -22.16 -10.84
CA ALA A 37 -11.43 -21.68 -10.48
C ALA A 37 -11.87 -20.46 -11.31
N LEU A 38 -10.93 -19.58 -11.67
CA LEU A 38 -11.20 -18.33 -12.39
C LEU A 38 -11.07 -18.47 -13.92
N ASP A 39 -10.55 -19.60 -14.40
CA ASP A 39 -10.19 -19.87 -15.80
C ASP A 39 -9.31 -18.76 -16.41
N GLN A 40 -8.44 -18.16 -15.58
CA GLN A 40 -7.65 -16.98 -15.91
C GLN A 40 -6.34 -17.01 -15.11
N PRO A 41 -5.22 -16.51 -15.69
CA PRO A 41 -3.99 -16.34 -14.93
C PRO A 41 -4.18 -15.35 -13.79
N VAL A 42 -3.51 -15.62 -12.66
CA VAL A 42 -3.62 -14.80 -11.44
C VAL A 42 -2.26 -14.21 -11.10
N ILE A 43 -2.24 -12.89 -10.88
CA ILE A 43 -1.13 -12.19 -10.22
C ILE A 43 -1.61 -11.73 -8.86
N THR A 44 -0.72 -11.76 -7.87
CA THR A 44 -0.98 -11.25 -6.52
C THR A 44 -0.14 -10.01 -6.25
N TYR A 45 -0.71 -9.08 -5.50
CA TYR A 45 -0.05 -7.92 -4.93
C TYR A 45 -0.50 -7.79 -3.47
N TRP A 46 0.42 -8.02 -2.55
CA TRP A 46 0.16 -8.07 -1.12
C TRP A 46 1.14 -7.18 -0.36
N ASN A 47 0.63 -6.39 0.58
CA ASN A 47 1.44 -5.64 1.54
C ASN A 47 1.13 -6.09 2.98
N SER A 48 2.19 -6.19 3.78
CA SER A 48 2.05 -6.20 5.23
C SER A 48 1.80 -4.77 5.75
N ASN A 49 1.56 -4.63 7.05
CA ASN A 49 1.43 -3.33 7.72
C ASN A 49 2.71 -2.47 7.67
N LYS A 50 3.86 -3.03 7.25
CA LYS A 50 5.11 -2.31 7.02
C LYS A 50 5.36 -2.00 5.54
N GLY A 51 4.53 -2.54 4.65
CA GLY A 51 4.61 -2.35 3.20
C GLY A 51 3.72 -1.21 2.72
N SER A 52 4.01 -0.71 1.53
CA SER A 52 3.15 0.23 0.83
C SER A 52 3.42 0.19 -0.67
N ILE A 53 2.47 0.69 -1.46
CA ILE A 53 2.64 0.90 -2.89
C ILE A 53 3.71 1.94 -3.15
N CYS A 54 4.75 1.57 -3.90
CA CYS A 54 5.90 2.43 -4.18
C CYS A 54 6.31 2.36 -5.66
N HIS A 55 7.16 3.29 -6.11
CA HIS A 55 7.59 3.31 -7.52
C HIS A 55 8.35 2.06 -7.97
N ASN A 56 9.04 1.38 -7.05
CA ASN A 56 9.83 0.19 -7.33
C ASN A 56 8.94 -1.04 -7.59
N ASP A 57 7.70 -1.00 -7.10
CA ASP A 57 6.69 -2.02 -7.37
C ASP A 57 6.43 -2.21 -8.87
N VAL A 58 6.53 -1.12 -9.65
CA VAL A 58 6.34 -1.16 -11.10
C VAL A 58 7.34 -2.10 -11.77
N SER A 59 8.60 -2.09 -11.31
CA SER A 59 9.66 -2.97 -11.83
C SER A 59 9.48 -4.41 -11.38
N GLY A 60 9.02 -4.63 -10.14
CA GLY A 60 8.65 -5.96 -9.65
C GLY A 60 7.50 -6.56 -10.48
N LEU A 61 6.43 -5.78 -10.68
CA LEU A 61 5.30 -6.15 -11.50
C LEU A 61 5.70 -6.45 -12.96
N TYR A 62 6.60 -5.65 -13.53
CA TYR A 62 7.15 -5.92 -14.87
C TYR A 62 7.84 -7.29 -14.94
N GLY A 63 8.64 -7.65 -13.93
CA GLY A 63 9.27 -8.97 -13.84
C GLY A 63 8.26 -10.12 -13.83
N LEU A 64 7.12 -9.96 -13.15
CA LEU A 64 6.03 -10.95 -13.19
C LEU A 64 5.36 -11.00 -14.56
N LEU A 65 5.02 -9.85 -15.14
CA LEU A 65 4.35 -9.75 -16.44
C LEU A 65 5.21 -10.28 -17.58
N GLN A 66 6.54 -10.19 -17.47
CA GLN A 66 7.45 -10.85 -18.41
C GLN A 66 7.33 -12.39 -18.34
N SER A 67 7.08 -12.95 -17.16
CA SER A 67 6.89 -14.39 -16.98
C SER A 67 5.51 -14.85 -17.47
N VAL A 68 4.46 -14.06 -17.22
CA VAL A 68 3.09 -14.37 -17.64
C VAL A 68 2.89 -14.15 -19.14
N GLY A 69 3.55 -13.15 -19.72
CA GLY A 69 3.36 -12.74 -21.11
C GLY A 69 2.10 -11.91 -21.32
N LYS A 70 1.78 -11.63 -22.59
CA LYS A 70 0.56 -10.90 -22.96
C LYS A 70 -0.64 -11.84 -22.95
N VAL A 71 -1.71 -11.43 -22.27
CA VAL A 71 -2.92 -12.24 -22.10
C VAL A 71 -4.17 -11.41 -22.36
N ASP A 72 -5.24 -12.08 -22.79
CA ASP A 72 -6.51 -11.38 -23.01
C ASP A 72 -7.21 -11.02 -21.71
N ARG A 73 -7.06 -11.87 -20.68
CA ARG A 73 -7.70 -11.72 -19.37
C ARG A 73 -6.70 -12.02 -18.25
N LEU A 74 -6.74 -11.25 -17.17
CA LEU A 74 -5.92 -11.46 -15.98
C LEU A 74 -6.74 -11.13 -14.73
N CYS A 75 -6.59 -11.93 -13.68
CA CYS A 75 -7.05 -11.61 -12.34
C CYS A 75 -5.89 -11.08 -11.49
N LEU A 76 -6.11 -9.96 -10.79
CA LEU A 76 -5.14 -9.34 -9.89
C LEU A 76 -5.68 -9.33 -8.46
N PHE A 77 -5.13 -10.16 -7.59
CA PHE A 77 -5.40 -10.10 -6.15
C PHE A 77 -4.68 -8.89 -5.54
N ILE A 78 -5.41 -8.03 -4.83
CA ILE A 78 -4.86 -6.88 -4.11
C ILE A 78 -5.23 -6.96 -2.63
N LYS A 79 -4.23 -6.80 -1.76
CA LYS A 79 -4.39 -6.41 -0.36
C LYS A 79 -3.33 -5.38 0.00
N SER A 80 -3.76 -4.16 0.33
CA SER A 80 -2.83 -3.08 0.64
C SER A 80 -3.53 -1.91 1.35
N ASP A 81 -2.80 -1.32 2.30
CA ASP A 81 -3.18 -0.08 3.00
C ASP A 81 -2.86 1.20 2.19
N GLY A 82 -2.40 1.06 0.94
CA GLY A 82 -2.16 2.17 0.04
C GLY A 82 -0.68 2.52 -0.12
N GLY A 83 -0.37 3.81 -0.28
CA GLY A 83 0.97 4.29 -0.62
C GLY A 83 0.93 5.36 -1.70
N ASN A 84 1.75 5.22 -2.74
CA ASN A 84 1.90 6.21 -3.79
C ASN A 84 0.89 6.02 -4.94
N GLY A 85 -0.01 6.99 -5.12
CA GLY A 85 -1.00 6.96 -6.20
C GLY A 85 -0.41 7.02 -7.62
N GLN A 86 0.72 7.71 -7.82
CA GLN A 86 1.39 7.77 -9.12
C GLN A 86 2.01 6.41 -9.49
N ALA A 87 2.53 5.66 -8.52
CA ALA A 87 2.96 4.28 -8.73
C ALA A 87 1.79 3.39 -9.14
N SER A 88 0.61 3.60 -8.56
CA SER A 88 -0.61 2.88 -8.97
C SER A 88 -0.98 3.15 -10.43
N LEU A 89 -0.96 4.41 -10.88
CA LEU A 89 -1.15 4.75 -12.30
C LEU A 89 -0.10 4.06 -13.19
N ARG A 90 1.18 4.07 -12.79
CA ARG A 90 2.25 3.39 -13.54
C ARG A 90 2.03 1.89 -13.62
N MET A 91 1.58 1.25 -12.55
CA MET A 91 1.23 -0.16 -12.52
C MET A 91 0.04 -0.47 -13.43
N VAL A 92 -1.03 0.34 -13.39
CA VAL A 92 -2.19 0.20 -14.30
C VAL A 92 -1.75 0.36 -15.76
N ASN A 93 -0.98 1.39 -16.08
CA ASN A 93 -0.46 1.60 -17.43
C ASN A 93 0.34 0.40 -17.92
N LEU A 94 1.15 -0.19 -17.04
CA LEU A 94 1.92 -1.38 -17.37
C LEU A 94 1.01 -2.60 -17.57
N LEU A 95 0.07 -2.86 -16.67
CA LEU A 95 -0.92 -3.93 -16.79
C LEU A 95 -1.67 -3.83 -18.13
N ARG A 96 -2.08 -2.63 -18.53
CA ARG A 96 -2.82 -2.37 -19.78
C ARG A 96 -2.01 -2.61 -21.04
N GLN A 97 -0.68 -2.67 -20.96
CA GLN A 97 0.19 -3.09 -22.09
C GLN A 97 0.25 -4.62 -22.27
N TYR A 98 -0.07 -5.38 -21.21
CA TYR A 98 0.00 -6.84 -21.17
C TYR A 98 -1.37 -7.51 -21.16
N VAL A 99 -2.40 -6.82 -20.69
CA VAL A 99 -3.72 -7.37 -20.39
C VAL A 99 -4.81 -6.54 -21.05
N LYS A 100 -5.69 -7.19 -21.81
CA LYS A 100 -6.86 -6.50 -22.41
C LYS A 100 -7.98 -6.28 -21.40
N LYS A 101 -8.34 -7.31 -20.64
CA LYS A 101 -9.37 -7.26 -19.58
C LYS A 101 -8.78 -7.63 -18.22
N LEU A 102 -8.81 -6.68 -17.30
CA LEU A 102 -8.30 -6.85 -15.94
C LEU A 102 -9.47 -7.02 -14.97
N THR A 103 -9.43 -8.08 -14.17
CA THR A 103 -10.35 -8.26 -13.03
C THR A 103 -9.54 -8.13 -11.76
N VAL A 104 -9.97 -7.28 -10.83
CA VAL A 104 -9.35 -7.18 -9.50
C VAL A 104 -10.11 -8.06 -8.52
N LEU A 105 -9.37 -8.86 -7.76
CA LEU A 105 -9.86 -9.63 -6.63
C LEU A 105 -9.52 -8.86 -5.36
N ALA A 106 -10.54 -8.31 -4.69
CA ALA A 106 -10.40 -7.55 -3.45
C ALA A 106 -11.14 -8.31 -2.33
N PRO A 107 -10.52 -9.30 -1.68
CA PRO A 107 -11.14 -10.04 -0.56
C PRO A 107 -11.04 -9.28 0.78
N PHE A 108 -10.10 -8.32 0.88
CA PHE A 108 -9.76 -7.57 2.10
C PHE A 108 -9.68 -6.07 1.81
N GLU A 109 -8.82 -5.34 2.52
CA GLU A 109 -8.58 -3.92 2.33
C GLU A 109 -7.84 -3.59 1.03
N CYS A 110 -8.36 -2.58 0.32
CA CYS A 110 -7.71 -1.93 -0.81
C CYS A 110 -7.78 -0.42 -0.61
N GLN A 111 -6.91 0.14 0.22
CA GLN A 111 -7.01 1.54 0.65
C GLN A 111 -6.20 2.49 -0.24
N SER A 112 -6.70 3.72 -0.42
CA SER A 112 -5.98 4.85 -1.01
C SER A 112 -5.37 4.53 -2.38
N ALA A 113 -4.03 4.47 -2.50
CA ALA A 113 -3.37 4.06 -3.74
C ALA A 113 -3.81 2.66 -4.24
N ALA A 114 -4.13 1.72 -3.35
CA ALA A 114 -4.64 0.41 -3.74
C ALA A 114 -6.07 0.50 -4.29
N THR A 115 -6.90 1.43 -3.80
CA THR A 115 -8.16 1.79 -4.47
C THR A 115 -7.86 2.29 -5.88
N MET A 116 -6.91 3.20 -6.07
CA MET A 116 -6.53 3.68 -7.41
C MET A 116 -6.09 2.53 -8.32
N LEU A 117 -5.29 1.57 -7.83
CA LEU A 117 -4.91 0.38 -8.60
C LEU A 117 -6.14 -0.47 -8.98
N ALA A 118 -7.09 -0.66 -8.05
CA ALA A 118 -8.34 -1.38 -8.29
C ALA A 118 -9.24 -0.68 -9.32
N LEU A 119 -9.28 0.66 -9.34
CA LEU A 119 -10.01 1.44 -10.36
C LEU A 119 -9.49 1.18 -11.77
N GLY A 120 -8.26 0.69 -11.92
CA GLY A 120 -7.68 0.34 -13.20
C GLY A 120 -8.27 -0.92 -13.83
N ALA A 121 -9.14 -1.65 -13.14
CA ALA A 121 -9.76 -2.90 -13.60
C ALA A 121 -11.12 -2.69 -14.27
N ASP A 122 -11.46 -3.60 -15.19
CA ASP A 122 -12.76 -3.65 -15.88
C ASP A 122 -13.86 -4.21 -14.95
N ASN A 123 -13.49 -5.05 -13.99
CA ASN A 123 -14.37 -5.60 -12.97
C ASN A 123 -13.63 -5.71 -11.62
N ILE A 124 -14.35 -5.50 -10.52
CA ILE A 124 -13.83 -5.66 -9.15
C ILE A 124 -14.69 -6.70 -8.44
N LEU A 125 -14.12 -7.88 -8.18
CA LEU A 125 -14.74 -8.91 -7.35
C LEU A 125 -14.41 -8.62 -5.90
N MET A 126 -15.43 -8.29 -5.11
CA MET A 126 -15.28 -7.93 -3.70
C MET A 126 -15.73 -9.08 -2.80
N GLY A 127 -14.85 -9.49 -1.87
CA GLY A 127 -15.19 -10.43 -0.81
C GLY A 127 -16.05 -9.80 0.29
N PRO A 128 -16.57 -10.59 1.24
CA PRO A 128 -17.43 -10.11 2.33
C PRO A 128 -16.71 -9.18 3.33
N LEU A 129 -15.37 -9.27 3.43
CA LEU A 129 -14.54 -8.41 4.28
C LEU A 129 -13.96 -7.21 3.52
N ALA A 130 -14.31 -7.05 2.25
CA ALA A 130 -13.65 -6.12 1.36
C ALA A 130 -14.14 -4.68 1.55
N HIS A 131 -13.19 -3.76 1.52
CA HIS A 131 -13.48 -2.33 1.39
C HIS A 131 -12.41 -1.64 0.55
N LEU A 132 -12.88 -0.73 -0.31
CA LEU A 132 -12.05 0.33 -0.85
C LEU A 132 -12.05 1.51 0.13
N SER A 133 -11.24 2.54 -0.11
CA SER A 133 -11.28 3.77 0.69
C SER A 133 -11.24 5.01 -0.18
N ALA A 134 -11.36 6.18 0.45
CA ALA A 134 -11.15 7.44 -0.24
C ALA A 134 -9.69 7.55 -0.74
N VAL A 135 -9.50 8.37 -1.77
CA VAL A 135 -8.20 8.59 -2.44
C VAL A 135 -7.69 10.02 -2.24
N ASP A 136 -8.36 10.77 -1.36
CA ASP A 136 -7.91 12.08 -0.91
C ASP A 136 -6.54 11.93 -0.26
N THR A 137 -5.71 12.95 -0.43
CA THR A 137 -4.36 12.94 0.12
C THR A 137 -4.25 14.03 1.17
N SER A 138 -3.83 13.64 2.37
CA SER A 138 -3.15 14.53 3.29
C SER A 138 -1.65 14.53 2.98
N LEU A 139 -0.96 15.60 3.37
CA LEU A 139 0.50 15.66 3.22
C LEU A 139 1.15 16.36 4.41
N THR A 140 2.38 15.97 4.67
CA THR A 140 3.25 16.59 5.66
C THR A 140 4.32 17.40 4.93
N HIS A 141 4.10 18.70 4.78
CA HIS A 141 5.02 19.67 4.19
C HIS A 141 6.06 20.13 5.22
N ASP A 142 7.23 20.61 4.79
CA ASP A 142 8.28 21.14 5.69
C ASP A 142 7.83 22.33 6.56
N LEU A 143 6.79 23.03 6.09
CA LEU A 143 6.16 24.19 6.74
C LEU A 143 4.82 23.84 7.39
N SER A 144 4.53 22.55 7.59
CA SER A 144 3.32 22.12 8.29
C SER A 144 3.38 22.52 9.76
N PRO A 145 2.21 22.64 10.42
CA PRO A 145 2.16 22.87 11.86
C PRO A 145 2.93 21.77 12.61
N ILE A 146 3.44 22.12 13.79
CA ILE A 146 4.12 21.19 14.69
C ILE A 146 3.19 20.91 15.86
N ASP A 147 3.05 19.65 16.26
CA ASP A 147 2.26 19.26 17.43
C ASP A 147 3.04 19.39 18.75
N ARG A 148 2.49 18.83 19.83
CA ARG A 148 3.08 18.91 21.18
C ARG A 148 4.35 18.06 21.32
N ASP A 149 4.50 17.04 20.47
CA ASP A 149 5.59 16.08 20.50
C ASP A 149 6.71 16.46 19.50
N ASN A 150 6.58 17.65 18.89
CA ASN A 150 7.51 18.21 17.91
C ASN A 150 7.49 17.48 16.56
N ASP A 151 6.38 16.79 16.26
CA ASP A 151 6.14 16.16 14.97
C ASP A 151 5.35 17.08 14.03
N ARG A 152 5.63 16.96 12.74
CA ARG A 152 4.90 17.73 11.71
C ARG A 152 3.53 17.11 11.47
N VAL A 153 2.49 17.92 11.64
CA VAL A 153 1.11 17.52 11.45
C VAL A 153 0.79 17.40 9.96
N SER A 154 0.16 16.28 9.58
CA SER A 154 -0.36 16.12 8.22
C SER A 154 -1.57 17.01 8.02
N VAL A 155 -1.62 17.75 6.91
CA VAL A 155 -2.75 18.63 6.57
C VAL A 155 -3.50 18.03 5.39
N SER A 156 -4.81 17.89 5.50
CA SER A 156 -5.67 17.47 4.39
C SER A 156 -6.39 18.65 3.74
N GLN A 157 -6.66 18.56 2.43
CA GLN A 157 -7.46 19.57 1.74
C GLN A 157 -8.93 19.53 2.23
N ASP A 158 -9.45 18.34 2.54
CA ASP A 158 -10.83 18.17 3.01
C ASP A 158 -11.07 18.88 4.34
N GLU A 159 -10.16 18.76 5.32
CA GLU A 159 -10.26 19.48 6.60
C GLU A 159 -10.25 20.99 6.42
N LEU A 160 -9.33 21.52 5.59
CA LEU A 160 -9.30 22.95 5.29
C LEU A 160 -10.62 23.42 4.66
N GLN A 161 -11.15 22.65 3.71
CA GLN A 161 -12.40 22.97 3.05
C GLN A 161 -13.59 22.89 4.00
N ARG A 162 -13.61 21.94 4.94
CA ARG A 162 -14.62 21.84 6.00
C ARG A 162 -14.61 23.06 6.92
N VAL A 163 -13.44 23.53 7.34
CA VAL A 163 -13.31 24.75 8.16
C VAL A 163 -13.87 25.95 7.40
N ILE A 164 -13.49 26.13 6.12
CA ILE A 164 -14.00 27.22 5.29
C ILE A 164 -15.51 27.12 5.09
N ASN A 165 -16.03 25.91 4.85
CA ASN A 165 -17.46 25.68 4.67
C ASN A 165 -18.27 25.97 5.95
N LEU A 166 -17.75 25.56 7.12
CA LEU A 166 -18.35 25.84 8.42
C LEU A 166 -18.37 27.35 8.69
N TRP A 167 -17.26 28.05 8.44
CA TRP A 167 -17.19 29.50 8.54
C TRP A 167 -18.27 30.16 7.69
N ARG A 168 -18.32 29.83 6.39
CA ARG A 168 -19.30 30.43 5.46
C ARG A 168 -20.75 30.19 5.89
N ARG A 169 -21.06 29.04 6.48
CA ARG A 169 -22.40 28.74 7.02
C ARG A 169 -22.72 29.57 8.26
N GLN A 170 -21.74 29.87 9.10
CA GLN A 170 -21.93 30.61 10.36
C GLN A 170 -21.76 32.12 10.23
N ALA A 171 -21.11 32.62 9.18
CA ALA A 171 -20.73 34.02 9.02
C ALA A 171 -21.90 35.01 8.83
N ARG A 172 -23.18 34.57 8.81
CA ARG A 172 -24.40 35.41 8.77
C ARG A 172 -24.34 36.66 7.85
N GLY A 173 -23.64 36.58 6.71
CA GLY A 173 -23.52 37.67 5.74
C GLY A 173 -22.18 38.42 5.72
N GLU A 174 -21.25 38.12 6.64
CA GLU A 174 -19.86 38.60 6.53
C GLU A 174 -19.13 37.94 5.35
N LYS A 175 -18.53 38.78 4.49
CA LYS A 175 -17.77 38.37 3.29
C LYS A 175 -16.25 38.37 3.53
N SER A 176 -15.80 38.35 4.78
CA SER A 176 -14.37 38.38 5.09
C SER A 176 -13.67 37.11 4.56
N ASN A 177 -12.44 37.26 4.09
CA ASN A 177 -11.64 36.14 3.61
C ASN A 177 -11.11 35.32 4.82
N PRO A 178 -11.53 34.05 5.01
CA PRO A 178 -11.13 33.26 6.17
C PRO A 178 -9.64 32.86 6.15
N TYR A 179 -8.97 32.92 5.00
CA TYR A 179 -7.58 32.49 4.89
C TYR A 179 -6.62 33.30 5.75
N GLY A 180 -6.88 34.60 5.96
CA GLY A 180 -6.03 35.44 6.80
C GLY A 180 -5.89 34.92 8.23
N ALA A 181 -6.98 34.39 8.80
CA ALA A 181 -6.96 33.76 10.12
C ALA A 181 -6.28 32.39 10.09
N LEU A 182 -6.47 31.61 9.03
CA LEU A 182 -5.83 30.29 8.88
C LEU A 182 -4.32 30.38 8.69
N PHE A 183 -3.81 31.42 8.03
CA PHE A 183 -2.37 31.59 7.77
C PHE A 183 -1.53 31.75 9.04
N GLN A 184 -2.15 32.07 10.18
CA GLN A 184 -1.49 32.10 11.49
C GLN A 184 -1.17 30.69 12.01
N TYR A 185 -1.88 29.67 11.52
CA TYR A 185 -1.78 28.29 11.98
C TYR A 185 -1.23 27.36 10.89
N VAL A 186 -1.59 27.59 9.63
CA VAL A 186 -1.18 26.77 8.47
C VAL A 186 -0.54 27.67 7.43
N HIS A 187 0.75 27.46 7.16
CA HIS A 187 1.50 28.28 6.22
C HIS A 187 0.88 28.24 4.79
N PRO A 188 0.77 29.36 4.05
CA PRO A 188 0.13 29.40 2.73
C PRO A 188 0.66 28.38 1.71
N LEU A 189 1.97 28.10 1.73
CA LEU A 189 2.57 27.07 0.88
C LEU A 189 2.07 25.65 1.19
N VAL A 190 1.66 25.38 2.44
CA VAL A 190 1.02 24.11 2.81
C VAL A 190 -0.36 24.02 2.17
N ILE A 191 -1.14 25.11 2.22
CA ILE A 191 -2.46 25.17 1.57
C ILE A 191 -2.33 24.97 0.05
N GLY A 192 -1.36 25.63 -0.59
CA GLY A 192 -1.08 25.41 -2.01
C GLY A 192 -0.61 23.98 -2.31
N ALA A 193 0.18 23.37 -1.43
CA ALA A 193 0.64 21.99 -1.59
C ALA A 193 -0.52 20.99 -1.51
N VAL A 194 -1.46 21.15 -0.55
CA VAL A 194 -2.60 20.22 -0.40
C VAL A 194 -3.60 20.36 -1.54
N ASP A 195 -3.83 21.59 -2.03
CA ASP A 195 -4.65 21.82 -3.21
C ASP A 195 -4.09 21.09 -4.45
N ARG A 196 -2.79 21.25 -4.68
CA ARG A 196 -2.08 20.51 -5.74
C ARG A 196 -2.17 19.00 -5.56
N SER A 197 -2.02 18.51 -4.34
CA SER A 197 -2.06 17.06 -4.04
C SER A 197 -3.43 16.46 -4.33
N SER A 198 -4.50 17.14 -3.94
CA SER A 198 -5.87 16.72 -4.25
C SER A 198 -6.20 16.79 -5.73
N ALA A 199 -5.75 17.84 -6.43
CA ALA A 199 -5.86 17.92 -7.88
C ALA A 199 -5.12 16.78 -8.58
N LEU A 200 -3.96 16.37 -8.04
CA LEU A 200 -3.24 15.19 -8.51
C LEU A 200 -4.05 13.91 -8.30
N SER A 201 -4.60 13.65 -7.12
CA SER A 201 -5.44 12.46 -6.87
C SER A 201 -6.62 12.36 -7.82
N THR A 202 -7.31 13.48 -8.05
CA THR A 202 -8.43 13.57 -8.99
C THR A 202 -7.97 13.23 -10.42
N LYS A 203 -6.82 13.80 -10.85
CA LYS A 203 -6.24 13.55 -12.18
C LYS A 203 -5.81 12.09 -12.34
N LEU A 204 -5.18 11.50 -11.34
CA LEU A 204 -4.76 10.10 -11.35
C LEU A 204 -5.96 9.16 -11.52
N CYS A 205 -7.02 9.36 -10.73
CA CYS A 205 -8.22 8.52 -10.84
C CYS A 205 -8.90 8.66 -12.21
N LEU A 206 -8.98 9.88 -12.75
CA LEU A 206 -9.50 10.13 -14.10
C LEU A 206 -8.70 9.39 -15.17
N GLU A 207 -7.36 9.51 -15.13
CA GLU A 207 -6.46 8.85 -16.07
C GLU A 207 -6.59 7.32 -15.98
N ILE A 208 -6.58 6.77 -14.77
CA ILE A 208 -6.72 5.34 -14.51
C ILE A 208 -8.06 4.80 -15.05
N LEU A 209 -9.17 5.49 -14.75
CA LEU A 209 -10.49 5.08 -15.24
C LEU A 209 -10.58 5.15 -16.76
N SER A 210 -9.88 6.08 -17.41
CA SER A 210 -9.93 6.27 -18.86
C SER A 210 -9.44 5.06 -19.67
N TYR A 211 -8.66 4.15 -19.07
CA TYR A 211 -8.18 2.94 -19.73
C TYR A 211 -9.30 1.95 -20.11
N HIS A 212 -10.46 2.02 -19.44
CA HIS A 212 -11.57 1.10 -19.70
C HIS A 212 -12.96 1.78 -19.69
N LEU A 213 -13.13 2.87 -18.93
CA LEU A 213 -14.39 3.57 -18.83
C LEU A 213 -14.49 4.70 -19.87
N LYS A 214 -15.26 4.45 -20.93
CA LYS A 214 -15.46 5.41 -22.03
C LYS A 214 -16.28 6.64 -21.66
N ASP A 215 -17.15 6.54 -20.64
CA ASP A 215 -17.97 7.66 -20.18
C ASP A 215 -17.15 8.59 -19.28
N ALA A 216 -16.66 9.68 -19.88
CA ALA A 216 -15.85 10.69 -19.18
C ALA A 216 -16.61 11.40 -18.05
N GLN A 217 -17.94 11.58 -18.16
CA GLN A 217 -18.72 12.22 -17.10
C GLN A 217 -18.88 11.28 -15.91
N LYS A 218 -19.14 10.00 -16.18
CA LYS A 218 -19.16 8.96 -15.14
C LYS A 218 -17.79 8.83 -14.46
N ALA A 219 -16.70 8.80 -15.22
CA ALA A 219 -15.33 8.76 -14.67
C ALA A 219 -15.06 9.96 -13.75
N LYS A 220 -15.45 11.18 -14.19
CA LYS A 220 -15.31 12.40 -13.39
C LYS A 220 -16.15 12.37 -12.11
N LYS A 221 -17.39 11.86 -12.18
CA LYS A 221 -18.25 11.70 -11.01
C LYS A 221 -17.62 10.73 -10.00
N ILE A 222 -17.15 9.57 -10.44
CA ILE A 222 -16.47 8.59 -9.58
C ILE A 222 -15.24 9.20 -8.92
N SER A 223 -14.36 9.82 -9.72
CA SER A 223 -13.13 10.47 -9.22
C SER A 223 -13.42 11.53 -8.16
N ASN A 224 -14.40 12.41 -8.41
CA ASN A 224 -14.78 13.45 -7.45
C ASN A 224 -15.34 12.87 -6.14
N VAL A 225 -16.17 11.82 -6.21
CA VAL A 225 -16.74 11.17 -5.03
C VAL A 225 -15.65 10.48 -4.22
N LEU A 226 -14.73 9.77 -4.85
CA LEU A 226 -13.61 9.11 -4.15
C LEU A 226 -12.65 10.11 -3.49
N ASN A 227 -12.49 11.31 -4.05
CA ASN A 227 -11.57 12.32 -3.54
C ASN A 227 -12.19 13.28 -2.53
N SER A 228 -13.52 13.47 -2.51
CA SER A 228 -14.16 14.51 -1.66
C SER A 228 -15.55 14.15 -1.14
N GLY A 229 -16.07 12.97 -1.48
CA GLY A 229 -17.42 12.55 -1.12
C GLY A 229 -17.54 11.91 0.27
N TYR A 230 -16.42 11.58 0.92
CA TYR A 230 -16.41 10.84 2.17
C TYR A 230 -15.93 11.68 3.36
N PRO A 231 -16.42 11.39 4.59
CA PRO A 231 -16.08 12.15 5.79
C PRO A 231 -14.70 11.85 6.37
N SER A 232 -14.04 10.79 5.89
CA SER A 232 -12.76 10.32 6.40
C SER A 232 -12.03 9.58 5.27
N HIS A 233 -10.70 9.70 5.26
CA HIS A 233 -9.83 8.95 4.35
C HIS A 233 -10.05 7.43 4.47
N SER A 234 -10.25 6.94 5.70
CA SER A 234 -10.46 5.53 6.03
C SER A 234 -11.93 5.11 5.96
N TYR A 235 -12.81 5.91 5.35
CA TYR A 235 -14.21 5.53 5.18
C TYR A 235 -14.31 4.23 4.36
N PRO A 236 -14.94 3.17 4.87
CA PRO A 236 -15.00 1.88 4.17
C PRO A 236 -16.03 1.94 3.05
N ILE A 237 -15.54 1.90 1.81
CA ILE A 237 -16.37 1.78 0.61
C ILE A 237 -16.64 0.29 0.38
N THR A 238 -17.75 -0.17 0.96
CA THR A 238 -18.24 -1.55 0.80
C THR A 238 -18.72 -1.82 -0.63
N LEU A 239 -18.98 -3.09 -0.99
CA LEU A 239 -19.54 -3.48 -2.29
C LEU A 239 -20.77 -2.64 -2.69
N ARG A 240 -21.71 -2.44 -1.78
CA ARG A 240 -22.92 -1.65 -2.04
C ARG A 240 -22.61 -0.20 -2.35
N GLU A 241 -21.59 0.37 -1.70
CA GLU A 241 -21.15 1.74 -1.96
C GLU A 241 -20.38 1.85 -3.28
N ALA A 242 -19.48 0.90 -3.56
CA ALA A 242 -18.75 0.82 -4.82
C ALA A 242 -19.71 0.79 -6.02
N GLN A 243 -20.78 -0.02 -5.94
CA GLN A 243 -21.84 -0.05 -6.94
C GLN A 243 -22.60 1.29 -7.03
N ARG A 244 -22.94 1.90 -5.88
CA ARG A 244 -23.66 3.18 -5.82
C ARG A 244 -22.89 4.32 -6.49
N ILE A 245 -21.58 4.40 -6.29
CA ILE A 245 -20.74 5.44 -6.89
C ILE A 245 -20.51 5.21 -8.39
N GLY A 246 -20.77 4.00 -8.88
CA GLY A 246 -20.78 3.65 -10.30
C GLY A 246 -19.63 2.73 -10.74
N LEU A 247 -18.87 2.15 -9.81
CA LEU A 247 -17.88 1.12 -10.13
C LEU A 247 -18.58 -0.16 -10.59
N HIS A 248 -17.93 -0.88 -11.50
CA HIS A 248 -18.33 -2.23 -11.87
C HIS A 248 -17.76 -3.19 -10.82
N ALA A 249 -18.52 -3.38 -9.74
CA ALA A 249 -18.15 -4.21 -8.61
C ALA A 249 -19.21 -5.28 -8.36
N GLU A 250 -18.77 -6.51 -8.15
CA GLU A 250 -19.61 -7.69 -7.98
C GLU A 250 -19.18 -8.47 -6.73
N SER A 251 -20.10 -9.27 -6.18
CA SER A 251 -19.75 -10.20 -5.10
C SER A 251 -18.82 -11.28 -5.62
N MET A 252 -17.75 -11.55 -4.89
CA MET A 252 -16.88 -12.68 -5.15
C MET A 252 -17.57 -14.00 -4.78
N GLU A 253 -17.30 -15.07 -5.54
CA GLU A 253 -17.74 -16.42 -5.19
C GLU A 253 -17.06 -16.90 -3.90
N ASP A 254 -17.79 -17.58 -3.02
CA ASP A 254 -17.30 -18.05 -1.73
C ASP A 254 -16.08 -18.98 -1.84
N SER A 255 -16.04 -19.82 -2.88
CA SER A 255 -14.93 -20.76 -3.14
C SER A 255 -13.63 -20.00 -3.46
N VAL A 256 -13.70 -18.98 -4.32
CA VAL A 256 -12.58 -18.10 -4.67
C VAL A 256 -12.15 -17.28 -3.45
N ASN A 257 -13.12 -16.72 -2.70
CA ASN A 257 -12.82 -15.95 -1.50
C ASN A 257 -12.12 -16.80 -0.43
N HIS A 258 -12.52 -18.06 -0.26
CA HIS A 258 -11.89 -18.99 0.67
C HIS A 258 -10.41 -19.23 0.31
N LEU A 259 -10.11 -19.51 -0.96
CA LEU A 259 -8.73 -19.68 -1.44
C LEU A 259 -7.88 -18.42 -1.25
N LEU A 260 -8.45 -17.23 -1.50
CA LEU A 260 -7.73 -15.97 -1.25
C LEU A 260 -7.49 -15.72 0.24
N PHE A 261 -8.39 -16.18 1.11
CA PHE A 261 -8.21 -16.11 2.55
C PHE A 261 -7.07 -17.00 3.03
N GLU A 262 -7.00 -18.24 2.53
CA GLU A 262 -5.87 -19.14 2.79
C GLU A 262 -4.56 -18.58 2.25
N LEU A 263 -4.56 -18.05 1.02
CA LEU A 263 -3.39 -17.43 0.42
C LEU A 263 -2.88 -16.24 1.24
N ASN A 264 -3.79 -15.40 1.72
CA ASN A 264 -3.45 -14.30 2.62
C ASN A 264 -2.87 -14.79 3.95
N ALA A 265 -3.36 -15.89 4.52
CA ALA A 265 -2.79 -16.46 5.74
C ALA A 265 -1.32 -16.90 5.54
N VAL A 266 -1.01 -17.51 4.39
CA VAL A 266 0.36 -17.87 4.03
C VAL A 266 1.23 -16.62 3.83
N TYR A 267 0.72 -15.59 3.13
CA TYR A 267 1.45 -14.33 2.99
C TYR A 267 1.64 -13.60 4.33
N ALA A 268 0.67 -13.65 5.24
CA ALA A 268 0.79 -13.08 6.56
C ALA A 268 1.84 -13.80 7.42
N GLU A 269 1.97 -15.13 7.29
CA GLU A 269 3.04 -15.91 7.92
C GLU A 269 4.42 -15.52 7.36
N MET A 270 4.53 -15.34 6.03
CA MET A 270 5.76 -14.85 5.39
C MET A 270 6.09 -13.41 5.79
N GLY A 271 5.08 -12.54 5.89
CA GLY A 271 5.20 -11.14 6.27
C GLY A 271 5.13 -10.90 7.78
N GLN A 272 5.27 -11.94 8.60
CA GLN A 272 5.25 -11.81 10.05
C GLN A 272 6.36 -10.87 10.54
N ASN A 273 6.15 -10.28 11.72
CA ASN A 273 7.14 -9.38 12.30
C ASN A 273 8.44 -10.15 12.61
N ALA A 274 9.51 -9.82 11.89
CA ALA A 274 10.86 -10.35 12.11
C ALA A 274 11.76 -9.25 12.68
N TYR A 275 11.23 -8.50 13.65
CA TYR A 275 11.91 -7.45 14.38
C TYR A 275 12.37 -7.99 15.73
N ILE A 276 13.63 -7.73 16.07
CA ILE A 276 14.22 -8.16 17.34
C ILE A 276 15.01 -7.03 17.97
N ASP A 277 14.74 -6.77 19.25
CA ASP A 277 15.57 -5.89 20.07
C ASP A 277 16.78 -6.68 20.59
N TYR A 278 17.98 -6.22 20.27
CA TYR A 278 19.21 -6.74 20.85
C TYR A 278 19.45 -6.14 22.24
N ASP A 279 19.12 -4.86 22.40
CA ASP A 279 19.15 -4.13 23.67
C ASP A 279 18.24 -2.89 23.58
N ALA A 280 18.20 -2.08 24.63
CA ALA A 280 17.35 -0.88 24.72
C ALA A 280 17.60 0.19 23.64
N ARG A 281 18.70 0.10 22.87
CA ARG A 281 19.09 1.06 21.83
C ARG A 281 19.38 0.41 20.50
N ASN A 282 19.38 -0.92 20.38
CA ASN A 282 19.74 -1.62 19.16
C ASN A 282 18.70 -2.66 18.83
N ALA A 283 18.24 -2.64 17.59
CA ALA A 283 17.32 -3.63 17.06
C ALA A 283 17.65 -3.97 15.61
N HIS A 284 17.04 -5.03 15.10
CA HIS A 284 17.18 -5.45 13.72
C HIS A 284 15.83 -5.82 13.15
N ASP A 285 15.55 -5.38 11.92
CA ASP A 285 14.34 -5.73 11.18
C ASP A 285 14.70 -6.53 9.93
N ASN A 286 14.13 -7.74 9.86
CA ASN A 286 14.30 -8.66 8.75
C ASN A 286 12.96 -9.02 8.06
N SER A 287 11.92 -8.20 8.24
CA SER A 287 10.54 -8.53 7.83
C SER A 287 10.35 -8.44 6.31
N ILE A 288 9.47 -9.27 5.75
CA ILE A 288 8.98 -9.12 4.38
C ILE A 288 7.81 -8.13 4.39
N SER A 289 7.88 -7.07 3.58
CA SER A 289 6.86 -6.01 3.59
C SER A 289 5.93 -6.05 2.38
N ASN A 290 6.46 -6.42 1.22
CA ASN A 290 5.71 -6.45 -0.04
C ASN A 290 5.94 -7.80 -0.71
N ILE A 291 4.88 -8.42 -1.22
CA ILE A 291 4.94 -9.66 -1.99
C ILE A 291 4.13 -9.48 -3.27
N MET A 292 4.72 -9.85 -4.39
CA MET A 292 4.03 -10.02 -5.65
C MET A 292 4.32 -11.41 -6.19
N GLU A 293 3.31 -12.08 -6.72
CA GLU A 293 3.47 -13.45 -7.17
C GLU A 293 2.70 -13.71 -8.44
N ALA A 294 3.27 -14.57 -9.27
CA ALA A 294 2.64 -15.23 -10.39
C ALA A 294 3.05 -16.71 -10.36
N ASN A 295 2.49 -17.51 -11.26
CA ASN A 295 2.83 -18.92 -11.37
C ASN A 295 4.36 -19.12 -11.56
N GLY A 296 4.99 -19.87 -10.66
CA GLY A 296 6.41 -20.19 -10.62
C GLY A 296 7.37 -19.07 -10.18
N LEU A 297 6.86 -17.87 -9.85
CA LEU A 297 7.69 -16.70 -9.58
C LEU A 297 7.09 -15.80 -8.51
N GLN A 298 7.87 -15.52 -7.47
CA GLN A 298 7.54 -14.54 -6.44
C GLN A 298 8.63 -13.47 -6.37
N ILE A 299 8.22 -12.21 -6.29
CA ILE A 299 9.08 -11.05 -6.09
C ILE A 299 8.63 -10.37 -4.81
N PHE A 300 9.53 -10.17 -3.86
CA PHE A 300 9.20 -9.60 -2.56
C PHE A 300 10.25 -8.60 -2.09
N PHE A 301 9.82 -7.64 -1.28
CA PHE A 301 10.73 -6.71 -0.61
C PHE A 301 10.98 -7.17 0.81
N GLN A 302 12.26 -7.35 1.14
CA GLN A 302 12.71 -7.73 2.47
C GLN A 302 13.44 -6.54 3.09
N LEU A 303 12.98 -6.11 4.27
CA LEU A 303 13.75 -5.26 5.15
C LEU A 303 14.92 -6.08 5.69
N ASP A 304 16.11 -5.52 5.71
CA ASP A 304 17.31 -6.11 6.32
C ASP A 304 18.18 -4.95 6.79
N LYS A 305 17.88 -4.44 7.99
CA LYS A 305 18.58 -3.27 8.54
C LYS A 305 18.64 -3.29 10.06
N ASP A 306 19.70 -2.69 10.57
CA ASP A 306 19.86 -2.43 11.99
C ASP A 306 19.26 -1.06 12.33
N TRP A 307 18.69 -0.95 13.51
CA TRP A 307 18.23 0.30 14.09
C TRP A 307 19.06 0.62 15.33
N HIS A 308 19.51 1.87 15.42
CA HIS A 308 20.21 2.37 16.59
C HIS A 308 19.57 3.64 17.13
N TYR A 309 19.25 3.68 18.42
CA TYR A 309 18.68 4.87 19.06
C TYR A 309 19.80 5.81 19.50
N ARG A 310 19.88 6.99 18.86
CA ARG A 310 20.80 8.06 19.25
C ARG A 310 20.15 8.93 20.32
N ALA A 311 20.56 8.74 21.57
CA ALA A 311 19.99 9.45 22.71
C ALA A 311 20.16 10.98 22.62
N GLU A 312 21.28 11.46 22.09
CA GLU A 312 21.58 12.90 21.92
C GLU A 312 20.63 13.58 20.93
N GLU A 313 20.27 12.87 19.86
CA GLU A 313 19.38 13.36 18.80
C GLU A 313 17.91 12.95 19.02
N ARG A 314 17.63 12.16 20.07
CA ARG A 314 16.33 11.57 20.41
C ARG A 314 15.63 10.91 19.22
N ARG A 315 16.39 10.18 18.40
CA ARG A 315 15.84 9.49 17.22
C ARG A 315 16.50 8.15 16.95
N TRP A 316 15.74 7.26 16.30
CA TRP A 316 16.27 6.05 15.71
C TRP A 316 16.93 6.35 14.36
N VAL A 317 18.10 5.76 14.13
CA VAL A 317 18.80 5.83 12.85
C VAL A 317 18.96 4.41 12.29
N ALA A 318 18.76 4.27 10.98
CA ALA A 318 19.04 3.02 10.29
C ALA A 318 20.55 2.88 10.05
N LEU A 319 21.08 1.68 10.31
CA LEU A 319 22.46 1.26 10.07
C LEU A 319 22.44 -0.03 9.24
N ASN A 320 23.52 -0.28 8.49
CA ASN A 320 23.73 -1.51 7.72
C ASN A 320 22.55 -1.93 6.81
N ASP A 321 21.85 -0.94 6.21
CA ASP A 321 20.67 -1.22 5.41
C ASP A 321 21.01 -2.01 4.12
N LYS A 322 20.61 -3.27 4.12
CA LYS A 322 20.69 -4.24 3.02
C LYS A 322 19.30 -4.60 2.50
N SER A 323 18.28 -3.83 2.88
CA SER A 323 16.91 -4.02 2.43
C SER A 323 16.86 -3.99 0.92
N GLY A 324 16.03 -4.84 0.32
CA GLY A 324 16.00 -4.93 -1.12
C GLY A 324 14.99 -5.93 -1.64
N TRP A 325 14.76 -5.82 -2.94
CA TRP A 325 13.92 -6.74 -3.67
C TRP A 325 14.63 -8.06 -3.88
N LYS A 326 13.88 -9.14 -3.68
CA LYS A 326 14.29 -10.52 -3.85
C LYS A 326 13.37 -11.19 -4.84
N LYS A 327 13.90 -12.20 -5.51
CA LYS A 327 13.20 -13.04 -6.47
C LYS A 327 13.30 -14.49 -6.00
N ALA A 328 12.17 -15.13 -5.78
CA ALA A 328 12.07 -16.55 -5.47
C ALA A 328 11.45 -17.31 -6.64
N GLN A 329 12.04 -18.44 -7.00
CA GLN A 329 11.57 -19.32 -8.07
C GLN A 329 11.73 -20.78 -7.69
N ILE A 330 10.84 -21.62 -8.21
CA ILE A 330 10.97 -23.08 -8.09
C ILE A 330 11.75 -23.58 -9.32
N ALA A 331 12.96 -24.08 -9.10
CA ALA A 331 13.80 -24.68 -10.13
C ALA A 331 14.18 -26.10 -9.71
N ALA A 332 13.83 -27.10 -10.54
CA ALA A 332 14.10 -28.52 -10.28
C ALA A 332 13.63 -29.01 -8.89
N GLY A 333 12.45 -28.56 -8.43
CA GLY A 333 11.88 -28.94 -7.14
C GLY A 333 12.58 -28.31 -5.92
N LYS A 334 13.43 -27.30 -6.12
CA LYS A 334 14.02 -26.51 -5.03
C LYS A 334 13.69 -25.03 -5.21
N ILE A 335 13.40 -24.37 -4.09
CA ILE A 335 13.24 -22.91 -4.06
C ILE A 335 14.63 -22.29 -4.15
N SER A 336 14.85 -21.43 -5.15
CA SER A 336 16.02 -20.55 -5.21
C SER A 336 15.58 -19.11 -4.95
N VAL A 337 16.32 -18.41 -4.09
CA VAL A 337 16.09 -17.00 -3.77
C VAL A 337 17.32 -16.20 -4.16
N THR A 338 17.14 -15.21 -5.04
CA THR A 338 18.21 -14.32 -5.51
C THR A 338 17.83 -12.86 -5.29
N THR A 339 18.83 -11.97 -5.28
CA THR A 339 18.57 -10.53 -5.23
C THR A 339 18.02 -10.06 -6.57
N PHE A 340 16.92 -9.32 -6.54
CA PHE A 340 16.35 -8.64 -7.70
C PHE A 340 16.81 -7.18 -7.69
N HIS A 341 17.82 -6.86 -8.51
CA HIS A 341 18.45 -5.55 -8.50
C HIS A 341 17.57 -4.48 -9.17
N ILE A 342 16.71 -3.85 -8.37
CA ILE A 342 15.94 -2.66 -8.73
C ILE A 342 16.20 -1.56 -7.69
N ARG A 343 16.35 -0.32 -8.13
CA ARG A 343 16.58 0.85 -7.26
C ARG A 343 15.59 1.94 -7.57
#